data_AF-A0A1T2XAK1-F1
#
_entry.id   AF-A0A1T2XAK1-F1
#
_cell.length_a   1.000
_cell.length_b   1.000
_cell.length_c   1.000
_cell.angle_alpha   90.00
_cell.angle_beta   90.00
_cell.angle_gamma   90.00
#
_symmetry.space_group_name_H-M   'P 1'
#
loop_
_entity.id
_entity.type
_entity.pdbx_description
1 polymer ?
#
loop_
_entity_poly.entity_id
_entity_poly.type
_entity_poly.pdbx_seq_one_letter_code
_entity_poly.pdbx_strand_id
1 'polypeptide(L)' 'MLKFEDLNARNSTILTIEGEEYRTTQDPHISDDGETYQAHALNTDNEEFLITWDITNNETTDESEACDWDSPIGIMAI' A
#
# COMPACT_ATOMS: atom_id res chain seq x y z
N MET A 1 -7.01 5.71 16.53
CA MET A 1 -6.94 5.83 15.06
C MET A 1 -5.60 6.44 14.74
N LEU A 2 -4.84 5.81 13.84
CA LEU A 2 -3.64 6.41 13.25
C LEU A 2 -4.06 7.60 12.40
N LYS A 3 -3.20 8.62 12.31
CA LYS A 3 -3.40 9.77 11.44
C LYS A 3 -2.31 9.82 10.37
N PHE A 4 -2.62 10.44 9.25
CA PHE A 4 -1.67 10.64 8.15
C PHE A 4 -0.36 11.31 8.59
N GLU A 5 -0.45 12.24 9.54
CA GLU A 5 0.69 12.99 10.09
C GLU A 5 1.63 12.10 10.92
N ASP A 6 1.14 10.98 11.47
CA ASP A 6 1.95 10.02 12.23
C ASP A 6 2.71 9.04 11.32
N LEU A 7 2.30 8.94 10.05
CA LEU A 7 2.86 8.04 9.04
C LEU A 7 4.03 8.72 8.32
N ASN A 8 5.09 7.98 8.07
CA ASN A 8 6.30 8.47 7.41
C ASN A 8 7.09 7.31 6.78
N ALA A 9 8.16 7.62 6.06
CA ALA A 9 8.96 6.62 5.33
C ALA A 9 9.61 5.52 6.20
N ARG A 10 9.51 5.59 7.53
CA ARG A 10 10.00 4.54 8.44
C ARG A 10 8.94 3.54 8.88
N ASN A 11 7.67 3.90 8.78
CA ASN A 11 6.55 3.11 9.30
C ASN A 11 5.38 2.97 8.31
N SER A 12 5.56 3.45 7.07
CA SER A 12 4.56 3.42 6.02
C SER A 12 5.23 3.37 4.65
N THR A 13 4.56 2.72 3.71
CA THR A 13 4.81 2.88 2.29
C THR A 13 4.12 4.16 1.84
N ILE A 14 4.87 5.05 1.19
CA ILE A 14 4.38 6.34 0.70
C ILE A 14 4.17 6.22 -0.81
N LEU A 15 2.97 6.57 -1.27
CA LEU A 15 2.58 6.55 -2.68
C LEU A 15 2.08 7.92 -3.10
N THR A 16 2.43 8.35 -4.30
CA THR A 16 1.89 9.59 -4.90
C THR A 16 1.14 9.25 -6.17
N ILE A 17 -0.19 9.37 -6.15
CA ILE A 17 -1.06 8.94 -7.24
C ILE A 17 -1.96 10.10 -7.62
N GLU A 18 -1.89 10.51 -8.89
CA GLU A 18 -2.58 11.69 -9.42
C GLU A 18 -2.30 12.99 -8.65
N GLY A 19 -1.17 13.05 -7.93
CA GLY A 19 -0.78 14.20 -7.11
C GLY A 19 -1.29 14.18 -5.67
N GLU A 20 -2.04 13.15 -5.28
CA GLU A 20 -2.41 12.88 -3.89
C GLU A 20 -1.45 11.89 -3.26
N GLU A 21 -1.06 12.15 -2.01
CA GLU A 21 -0.15 11.29 -1.26
C GLU A 21 -0.95 10.35 -0.35
N TYR A 22 -0.65 9.06 -0.45
CA TYR A 22 -1.22 8.00 0.37
C TYR A 22 -0.11 7.37 1.20
N ARG A 23 -0.40 7.07 2.46
CA ARG A 23 0.53 6.42 3.37
C ARG A 23 -0.12 5.21 4.01
N THR A 24 0.53 4.06 3.90
CA THR A 24 -0.01 2.84 4.50
C THR A 24 0.00 2.91 6.03
N THR A 25 -1.06 2.43 6.68
CA THR A 25 -1.17 2.34 8.14
C THR A 25 -0.63 1.03 8.70
N GLN A 26 -0.30 0.10 7.82
CA GLN A 26 0.22 -1.23 8.12
C GLN A 26 1.13 -1.70 6.98
N ASP A 27 1.94 -2.73 7.27
CA ASP A 27 2.69 -3.42 6.23
C ASP A 27 1.73 -4.11 5.24
N PRO A 28 2.03 -4.08 3.93
CA PRO A 28 1.26 -4.82 2.95
C PRO A 28 1.28 -6.32 3.25
N HIS A 29 0.14 -6.98 3.06
CA HIS A 29 0.01 -8.42 3.23
C HIS A 29 -0.61 -9.05 1.99
N ILE A 30 -0.28 -10.31 1.75
CA ILE A 30 -0.83 -11.08 0.63
C ILE A 30 -2.34 -11.28 0.87
N SER A 31 -3.15 -11.07 -0.16
CA SER A 31 -4.58 -11.32 -0.15
C SER A 31 -4.90 -12.82 -0.03
N ASP A 32 -6.14 -13.16 0.33
CA ASP A 32 -6.58 -14.55 0.50
C ASP A 32 -6.37 -15.41 -0.77
N ASP A 33 -6.41 -14.80 -1.95
CA ASP A 33 -6.22 -15.50 -3.23
C ASP A 33 -4.74 -15.77 -3.55
N GLY A 34 -3.82 -15.04 -2.91
CA GLY A 34 -2.37 -15.21 -3.12
C GLY A 34 -1.81 -14.47 -4.33
N GLU A 35 -2.64 -13.73 -5.06
CA GLU A 35 -2.26 -13.03 -6.30
C GLU A 35 -1.89 -11.55 -6.10
N THR A 36 -2.28 -10.95 -4.97
CA THR A 36 -2.10 -9.50 -4.74
C THR A 36 -1.60 -9.19 -3.34
N TYR A 37 -0.87 -8.09 -3.20
CA TYR A 37 -0.63 -7.47 -1.90
C TYR A 37 -1.68 -6.40 -1.64
N GLN A 38 -2.08 -6.24 -0.38
CA GLN A 38 -3.01 -5.19 0.03
C GLN A 38 -2.60 -4.54 1.36
N ALA A 39 -2.86 -3.24 1.49
CA ALA A 39 -2.59 -2.48 2.70
C ALA A 39 -3.64 -1.39 2.89
N HIS A 40 -4.00 -1.13 4.14
CA HIS A 40 -4.79 0.05 4.47
C HIS A 40 -3.88 1.28 4.41
N ALA A 41 -4.43 2.39 3.97
CA ALA A 41 -3.73 3.66 3.83
C ALA A 41 -4.61 4.83 4.20
N LEU A 42 -3.97 5.96 4.47
CA LEU A 42 -4.61 7.25 4.67
C LEU A 42 -4.13 8.24 3.61
N ASN A 43 -5.01 9.14 3.17
CA ASN A 43 -4.60 10.35 2.45
C ASN A 43 -4.38 11.53 3.42
N THR A 44 -4.05 12.70 2.87
CA THR A 44 -3.81 13.94 3.64
C THR A 44 -5.00 14.38 4.48
N ASP A 45 -6.22 14.02 4.07
CA ASP A 45 -7.47 14.36 4.74
C ASP A 45 -7.86 13.33 5.82
N ASN A 46 -7.00 12.31 6.05
CA ASN A 46 -7.23 11.17 6.95
C ASN A 46 -8.43 10.30 6.53
N GLU A 47 -8.74 10.28 5.23
CA GLU A 47 -9.68 9.31 4.66
C GLU A 47 -9.00 7.95 4.48
N GLU A 48 -9.74 6.87 4.72
CA GLU A 48 -9.22 5.51 4.69
C GLU A 48 -9.35 4.89 3.29
N PHE A 49 -8.28 4.24 2.85
CA PHE A 49 -8.22 3.55 1.57
C PHE A 49 -7.62 2.16 1.72
N LEU A 50 -8.01 1.24 0.84
CA LEU A 50 -7.34 -0.02 0.59
C LEU A 50 -6.55 0.10 -0.71
N ILE A 51 -5.22 -0.06 -0.61
CA ILE A 51 -4.32 -0.07 -1.76
C ILE A 51 -4.00 -1.52 -2.09
N THR A 52 -3.99 -1.85 -3.38
CA THR A 52 -3.73 -3.20 -3.89
C THR A 52 -2.61 -3.16 -4.93
N TRP A 53 -1.66 -4.09 -4.81
CA TRP A 53 -0.54 -4.29 -5.74
C TRP A 53 -0.60 -5.70 -6.34
N ASP A 54 -0.21 -5.82 -7.61
CA ASP A 54 -0.12 -7.09 -8.33
C ASP A 54 1.19 -7.82 -8.00
N ILE A 55 1.12 -9.11 -7.69
CA ILE A 55 2.33 -9.91 -7.46
C ILE A 55 2.90 -10.35 -8.82
N THR A 56 3.93 -9.63 -9.26
CA THR A 56 4.59 -9.90 -10.55
C THR A 56 5.67 -10.98 -10.46
N ASN A 57 6.16 -11.26 -9.25
CA ASN A 57 7.17 -12.28 -9.00
C ASN A 57 6.80 -13.12 -7.76
N ASN A 58 6.10 -14.23 -7.96
CA ASN A 58 5.64 -15.10 -6.88
C ASN A 58 6.68 -16.11 -6.37
N GLU A 59 7.81 -16.26 -7.08
CA GLU A 59 8.88 -17.22 -6.73
C GLU A 59 9.98 -16.57 -5.86
N THR A 60 9.96 -15.25 -5.67
CA THR A 60 10.94 -14.57 -4.83
C THR A 60 10.57 -14.69 -3.35
N THR A 61 11.58 -14.93 -2.51
CA THR A 61 11.43 -14.78 -1.06
C THR A 61 11.71 -13.35 -0.59
N ASP A 62 12.13 -12.47 -1.51
CA ASP A 62 12.41 -11.06 -1.21
C ASP A 62 11.18 -10.21 -1.57
N GLU A 63 10.48 -9.75 -0.54
CA GLU A 63 9.24 -8.96 -0.67
C GLU A 63 9.46 -7.65 -1.43
N SER A 64 10.69 -7.11 -1.44
CA SER A 64 11.03 -5.90 -2.21
C SER A 64 11.03 -6.15 -3.72
N GLU A 65 11.21 -7.41 -4.14
CA GLU A 65 11.17 -7.82 -5.55
C GLU A 65 9.86 -8.52 -5.94
N ALA A 66 8.92 -8.65 -5.00
CA ALA A 66 7.67 -9.38 -5.21
C ALA A 66 6.68 -8.60 -6.09
N CYS A 67 6.66 -7.27 -6.00
CA CYS A 67 5.82 -6.40 -6.81
C CYS A 67 6.40 -4.99 -7.01
N ASP A 68 5.80 -4.24 -7.93
CA ASP A 68 6.12 -2.83 -8.16
C ASP A 68 5.40 -1.96 -7.11
N TRP A 69 6.05 -1.76 -5.97
CA TRP A 69 5.47 -1.05 -4.83
C TRP A 69 5.07 0.40 -5.14
N ASP A 70 5.68 1.05 -6.14
CA ASP A 70 5.35 2.42 -6.54
C ASP A 70 4.09 2.50 -7.43
N SER A 71 3.71 1.37 -8.04
CA SER A 71 2.63 1.29 -9.04
C SER A 71 1.52 0.31 -8.59
N PRO A 72 0.65 0.70 -7.63
CA PRO A 72 -0.48 -0.15 -7.28
C PRO A 72 -1.47 -0.29 -8.44
N ILE A 73 -2.16 -1.43 -8.47
CA ILE A 73 -3.21 -1.73 -9.46
C ILE A 73 -4.59 -1.22 -9.05
N GLY A 74 -4.76 -0.85 -7.77
CA GLY A 74 -6.04 -0.37 -7.26
C GLY A 74 -5.91 0.44 -5.98
N ILE A 75 -6.77 1.45 -5.86
CA ILE A 75 -7.01 2.21 -4.65
C ILE A 75 -8.53 2.32 -4.49
N MET A 76 -9.04 1.94 -3.33
CA MET A 76 -10.46 1.99 -3.03
C MET A 76 -10.70 2.66 -1.69
N ALA A 77 -11.57 3.67 -1.63
CA ALA A 77 -12.00 4.26 -0.36
C ALA A 77 -12.84 3.25 0.44
N ILE A 78 -12.64 3.17 1.76
CA ILE A 78 -13.30 2.20 2.65
C ILE A 78 -14.07 2.86 3.80
#